data_AF-A0A7J8SZ59-F1
#
_entry.id   AF-A0A7J8SZ59-F1
#
_cell.length_a   1.000
_cell.length_b   1.000
_cell.length_c   1.000
_cell.angle_alpha   90.00
_cell.angle_beta   90.00
_cell.angle_gamma   90.00
#
_symmetry.space_group_name_H-M   'P 1'
#
loop_
_entity.id
_entity.type
_entity.pdbx_description
1 polymer ?
#
loop_
_entity_poly.entity_id
_entity_poly.type
_entity_poly.pdbx_seq_one_letter_code
_entity_poly.pdbx_strand_id
1 'polypeptide(L)'
;MAPISSHSYIPSFNLQIFIFLFLTAKPISSFAHSALDDSPSFDPHISLFGDARVEDGSSDVQLTRPHAPSSGLLLLDKPLKLTMENNVGQPVSFSTEFSFSIAPGNCDGLAFVLIPNGFHTRFQGQGSFGLSGENIFLGIEFDTKKDDDKAGNFNANHVSIDIHGVESVKLSNLSSLNLVLNSGNVLKSWVDYDSSSKLLQVRLSKLDENRPLNPILAYHIDLVEMWGNHDVFVGIISTTSDESSQISSNVNVHSWRFRVNVVPSWMHSLPADPRSYMDNKDSEETREEKGKFCALPILARLIFATGCGALFAFMMLFMWAIFVSRHTVFPVKYQPSHEDFRYEKVNVVVEKEDQCNKF
;
A
#
# COMPACT_ATOMS: atom_id res chain seq x y z
N MET A 1 74.48 -16.08 56.85
CA MET A 1 73.50 -16.08 55.73
C MET A 1 72.18 -15.58 56.27
N ALA A 2 71.51 -14.67 55.56
CA ALA A 2 70.19 -14.17 55.91
C ALA A 2 69.28 -14.29 54.67
N PRO A 3 68.03 -14.78 54.81
CA PRO A 3 67.12 -14.89 53.68
C PRO A 3 66.48 -13.52 53.39
N ILE A 4 66.66 -13.01 52.16
CA ILE A 4 65.89 -11.85 51.68
C ILE A 4 64.59 -12.38 51.09
N SER A 5 63.47 -12.02 51.71
CA SER A 5 62.13 -12.29 51.17
C SER A 5 61.84 -11.35 50.00
N SER A 6 61.48 -11.90 48.85
CA SER A 6 60.99 -11.15 47.68
C SER A 6 59.52 -11.49 47.42
N HIS A 7 58.61 -10.83 48.15
CA HIS A 7 57.20 -10.79 47.75
C HIS A 7 57.01 -9.73 46.65
N SER A 8 56.00 -9.99 45.80
CA SER A 8 55.35 -9.02 44.89
C SER A 8 56.20 -8.50 43.70
N TYR A 9 55.65 -8.11 42.56
CA TYR A 9 54.24 -8.09 42.11
C TYR A 9 54.11 -8.80 40.75
N ILE A 10 52.97 -9.46 40.51
CA ILE A 10 52.48 -9.71 39.14
C ILE A 10 51.55 -8.53 38.80
N PRO A 11 51.92 -7.60 37.90
CA PRO A 11 50.96 -6.67 37.35
C PRO A 11 50.00 -7.45 36.43
N SER A 12 48.71 -7.37 36.71
CA SER A 12 47.69 -8.01 35.88
C SER A 12 47.62 -7.31 34.52
N PHE A 13 47.86 -8.07 33.45
CA PHE A 13 47.62 -7.63 32.06
C PHE A 13 46.12 -7.59 31.73
N ASN A 14 45.33 -6.92 32.57
CA ASN A 14 43.99 -6.46 32.22
C ASN A 14 44.11 -5.19 31.36
N LEU A 15 44.80 -5.29 30.22
CA LEU A 15 44.78 -4.24 29.23
C LEU A 15 43.40 -4.25 28.57
N GLN A 16 42.74 -3.09 28.59
CA GLN A 16 41.32 -2.96 28.30
C GLN A 16 41.00 -3.18 26.81
N ILE A 17 40.84 -4.44 26.38
CA ILE A 17 40.27 -4.79 25.06
C ILE A 17 38.74 -4.61 25.10
N PHE A 18 38.31 -3.39 25.45
CA PHE A 18 37.03 -2.83 25.03
C PHE A 18 37.25 -2.18 23.65
N ILE A 19 37.65 -3.01 22.67
CA ILE A 19 37.58 -2.58 21.27
C ILE A 19 36.10 -2.35 20.96
N PHE A 20 35.79 -1.12 20.54
CA PHE A 20 34.43 -0.70 20.22
C PHE A 20 33.89 -1.55 19.06
N LEU A 21 33.10 -2.59 19.36
CA LEU A 21 32.21 -3.24 18.40
C LEU A 21 30.95 -2.39 18.14
N PHE A 22 31.09 -1.06 18.21
CA PHE A 22 30.03 -0.10 17.92
C PHE A 22 30.05 0.22 16.42
N LEU A 23 29.10 -0.40 15.72
CA LEU A 23 28.57 0.01 14.42
C LEU A 23 29.62 0.34 13.33
N THR A 24 30.22 -0.71 12.76
CA THR A 24 30.28 -0.81 11.29
C THR A 24 29.01 -1.43 10.71
N ALA A 25 27.89 -1.25 11.41
CA ALA A 25 26.56 -1.28 10.83
C ALA A 25 26.45 -0.12 9.83
N LYS A 26 26.93 -0.37 8.60
CA LYS A 26 26.43 0.36 7.43
C LYS A 26 24.91 0.30 7.51
N PRO A 27 24.18 1.41 7.34
CA PRO A 27 22.73 1.36 7.14
C PRO A 27 22.48 0.73 5.77
N ILE A 28 22.45 -0.60 5.72
CA ILE A 28 21.78 -1.34 4.64
C ILE A 28 20.29 -0.97 4.75
N SER A 29 19.66 -0.77 3.59
CA SER A 29 18.30 -0.24 3.49
C SER A 29 18.17 1.22 3.95
N SER A 30 18.84 2.14 3.25
CA SER A 30 18.12 3.33 2.79
C SER A 30 16.99 2.87 1.85
N PHE A 31 15.85 2.48 2.41
CA PHE A 31 14.68 2.12 1.61
C PHE A 31 14.17 3.37 0.90
N ALA A 32 14.62 3.55 -0.34
CA ALA A 32 14.16 4.60 -1.22
C ALA A 32 12.72 4.24 -1.65
N HIS A 33 11.75 4.69 -0.87
CA HIS A 33 10.32 4.54 -1.16
C HIS A 33 9.95 5.43 -2.36
N SER A 34 10.32 4.98 -3.56
CA SER A 34 9.83 5.56 -4.80
C SER A 34 8.49 4.93 -5.10
N ALA A 35 7.40 5.62 -4.77
CA ALA A 35 6.08 5.29 -5.28
C ALA A 35 6.02 5.63 -6.77
N LEU A 36 5.43 4.76 -7.58
CA LEU A 36 5.23 5.00 -9.02
C LEU A 36 3.91 5.75 -9.26
N ASP A 37 3.85 6.99 -8.80
CA ASP A 37 2.73 7.89 -9.09
C ASP A 37 2.83 8.46 -10.53
N ASP A 38 1.68 8.78 -11.11
CA ASP A 38 1.48 9.41 -12.44
C ASP A 38 2.02 8.70 -13.71
N SER A 39 2.54 7.46 -13.65
CA SER A 39 2.90 6.70 -14.87
C SER A 39 1.68 6.02 -15.53
N PRO A 40 1.29 6.37 -16.78
CA PRO A 40 0.06 5.85 -17.39
C PRO A 40 0.11 4.38 -17.81
N SER A 41 1.31 3.80 -17.89
CA SER A 41 1.53 2.38 -18.20
C SER A 41 1.33 1.46 -16.99
N PHE A 42 1.22 2.03 -15.79
CA PHE A 42 1.14 1.31 -14.52
C PHE A 42 -0.17 1.64 -13.78
N ASP A 43 -0.56 0.78 -12.84
CA ASP A 43 -1.58 1.12 -11.85
C ASP A 43 -0.98 1.99 -10.73
N PRO A 44 -1.74 2.93 -10.14
CA PRO A 44 -1.26 3.80 -9.07
C PRO A 44 -1.06 3.03 -7.76
N HIS A 45 -0.19 3.54 -6.90
CA HIS A 45 0.19 2.91 -5.62
C HIS A 45 0.95 1.58 -5.80
N ILE A 46 1.98 1.63 -6.64
CA ILE A 46 3.05 0.63 -6.69
C ILE A 46 4.27 1.17 -5.95
N SER A 47 4.74 0.46 -4.94
CA SER A 47 6.02 0.72 -4.27
C SER A 47 7.14 -0.14 -4.84
N LEU A 48 8.34 0.43 -4.93
CA LEU A 48 9.56 -0.23 -5.41
C LEU A 48 10.46 -0.67 -4.24
N PHE A 49 10.97 -1.89 -4.31
CA PHE A 49 11.82 -2.51 -3.27
C PHE A 49 13.08 -3.14 -3.88
N GLY A 50 14.18 -3.15 -3.12
CA GLY A 50 15.48 -3.66 -3.58
C GLY A 50 16.19 -2.65 -4.51
N ASP A 51 16.70 -3.14 -5.63
CA ASP A 51 17.34 -2.35 -6.70
C ASP A 51 16.33 -1.72 -7.69
N ALA A 52 15.04 -2.01 -7.50
CA ALA A 52 13.97 -1.63 -8.40
C ALA A 52 13.84 -0.10 -8.49
N ARG A 53 13.89 0.45 -9.72
CA ARG A 53 13.81 1.90 -9.96
C ARG A 53 13.31 2.23 -11.36
N VAL A 54 12.73 3.42 -11.50
CA VAL A 54 12.58 4.08 -12.81
C VAL A 54 13.95 4.63 -13.23
N GLU A 55 14.31 4.54 -14.50
CA GLU A 55 15.52 5.17 -15.05
C GLU A 55 15.22 6.60 -15.54
N ASP A 56 16.13 7.55 -15.33
CA ASP A 56 15.90 8.97 -15.62
C ASP A 56 15.52 9.20 -17.10
N GLY A 57 14.28 9.62 -17.33
CA GLY A 57 13.72 9.87 -18.66
C GLY A 57 13.08 8.65 -19.34
N SER A 58 13.06 7.48 -18.70
CA SER A 58 12.22 6.35 -19.12
C SER A 58 10.84 6.37 -18.43
N SER A 59 9.90 5.62 -19.01
CA SER A 59 8.61 5.28 -18.41
C SER A 59 8.55 3.84 -17.86
N ASP A 60 9.63 3.07 -18.02
CA ASP A 60 9.73 1.68 -17.57
C ASP A 60 10.44 1.56 -16.20
N VAL A 61 10.24 0.42 -15.52
CA VAL A 61 10.85 0.12 -14.22
C VAL A 61 11.86 -1.01 -14.38
N GLN A 62 13.13 -0.71 -14.15
CA GLN A 62 14.18 -1.70 -14.06
C GLN A 62 14.13 -2.39 -12.69
N LEU A 63 13.99 -3.72 -12.68
CA LEU A 63 14.03 -4.57 -11.48
C LEU A 63 15.46 -4.95 -11.07
N THR A 64 16.32 -5.29 -12.03
CA THR A 64 17.70 -5.76 -11.78
C THR A 64 18.75 -4.89 -12.46
N ARG A 65 19.93 -4.80 -11.85
CA ARG A 65 21.12 -4.14 -12.38
C ARG A 65 21.92 -5.09 -13.30
N PRO A 66 22.77 -4.56 -14.20
CA PRO A 66 23.59 -5.39 -15.10
C PRO A 66 24.80 -6.06 -14.41
N HIS A 67 24.82 -6.06 -13.07
CA HIS A 67 25.86 -6.67 -12.23
C HIS A 67 25.19 -7.44 -11.10
N ALA A 68 25.60 -8.70 -10.90
CA ALA A 68 25.17 -9.51 -9.76
C ALA A 68 25.93 -9.11 -8.47
N PRO A 69 25.38 -9.36 -7.27
CA PRO A 69 24.00 -9.80 -7.04
C PRO A 69 23.03 -8.61 -7.15
N SER A 70 21.85 -8.87 -7.71
CA SER A 70 20.82 -7.84 -7.86
C SER A 70 19.43 -8.42 -7.69
N SER A 71 18.50 -7.62 -7.15
CA SER A 71 17.12 -8.04 -6.97
C SER A 71 16.17 -6.86 -6.86
N GLY A 72 14.96 -7.00 -7.40
CA GLY A 72 13.92 -5.99 -7.32
C GLY A 72 12.55 -6.58 -7.09
N LEU A 73 11.65 -5.77 -6.54
CA LEU A 73 10.24 -6.07 -6.34
C LEU A 73 9.40 -4.81 -6.63
N LEU A 74 8.45 -4.91 -7.55
CA LEU A 74 7.29 -4.01 -7.64
C LEU A 74 6.17 -4.62 -6.80
N LEU A 75 5.56 -3.86 -5.88
CA LEU A 75 4.47 -4.35 -5.02
C LEU A 75 3.26 -3.42 -5.12
N LEU A 76 2.04 -3.97 -5.16
CA LEU A 76 0.83 -3.16 -4.91
C LEU A 76 0.75 -2.79 -3.42
N ASP A 77 0.58 -1.50 -3.12
CA ASP A 77 0.47 -1.03 -1.73
C ASP A 77 -0.79 -1.53 -1.01
N LYS A 78 -1.83 -1.89 -1.78
CA LYS A 78 -3.13 -2.33 -1.26
C LYS A 78 -3.23 -3.87 -1.32
N PRO A 79 -3.51 -4.56 -0.21
CA PRO A 79 -3.63 -6.01 -0.20
C PRO A 79 -4.85 -6.49 -1.01
N LEU A 80 -4.67 -7.60 -1.71
CA LEU A 80 -5.73 -8.37 -2.33
C LEU A 80 -6.54 -9.10 -1.25
N LYS A 81 -7.73 -8.57 -0.96
CA LYS A 81 -8.77 -9.31 -0.22
C LYS A 81 -9.36 -10.37 -1.15
N LEU A 82 -9.09 -11.65 -0.86
CA LEU A 82 -9.58 -12.77 -1.69
C LEU A 82 -11.09 -13.04 -1.52
N THR A 83 -11.71 -12.46 -0.49
CA THR A 83 -13.16 -12.52 -0.24
C THR A 83 -13.74 -11.13 0.05
N MET A 84 -15.01 -10.90 -0.31
CA MET A 84 -15.69 -9.62 -0.12
C MET A 84 -16.28 -9.46 1.29
N GLU A 85 -15.70 -8.56 2.09
CA GLU A 85 -16.13 -8.23 3.46
C GLU A 85 -17.63 -7.87 3.56
N ASN A 86 -18.16 -7.17 2.54
CA ASN A 86 -19.53 -6.65 2.54
C ASN A 86 -20.60 -7.62 1.98
N ASN A 87 -20.23 -8.82 1.50
CA ASN A 87 -21.18 -9.78 0.93
C ASN A 87 -20.73 -11.23 1.18
N VAL A 88 -21.09 -11.77 2.34
CA VAL A 88 -21.09 -13.22 2.66
C VAL A 88 -19.76 -13.95 2.37
N GLY A 89 -18.63 -13.24 2.37
CA GLY A 89 -17.32 -13.80 2.02
C GLY A 89 -17.18 -14.27 0.56
N GLN A 90 -17.92 -13.67 -0.39
CA GLN A 90 -17.87 -14.05 -1.81
C GLN A 90 -16.44 -14.00 -2.38
N PRO A 91 -15.89 -15.09 -2.93
CA PRO A 91 -14.56 -15.15 -3.52
C PRO A 91 -14.38 -14.22 -4.74
N VAL A 92 -13.28 -13.46 -4.78
CA VAL A 92 -13.02 -12.54 -5.91
C VAL A 92 -12.21 -13.22 -7.03
N SER A 93 -12.56 -12.91 -8.27
CA SER A 93 -11.73 -13.20 -9.44
C SER A 93 -10.73 -12.05 -9.65
N PHE A 94 -9.62 -12.29 -10.35
CA PHE A 94 -8.72 -11.22 -10.76
C PHE A 94 -8.16 -11.44 -12.18
N SER A 95 -7.69 -10.34 -12.77
CA SER A 95 -6.98 -10.36 -14.05
C SER A 95 -5.86 -9.33 -14.02
N THR A 96 -4.62 -9.77 -14.26
CA THR A 96 -3.44 -8.90 -14.38
C THR A 96 -2.91 -8.94 -15.80
N GLU A 97 -2.41 -7.82 -16.28
CA GLU A 97 -1.58 -7.76 -17.49
C GLU A 97 -0.30 -6.97 -17.23
N PHE A 98 0.82 -7.48 -17.71
CA PHE A 98 2.10 -6.80 -17.63
C PHE A 98 2.93 -7.06 -18.88
N SER A 99 3.82 -6.13 -19.21
CA SER A 99 4.80 -6.30 -20.28
C SER A 99 6.21 -6.08 -19.74
N PHE A 100 7.15 -6.89 -20.21
CA PHE A 100 8.49 -7.00 -19.64
C PHE A 100 9.50 -7.41 -20.70
N SER A 101 10.78 -7.16 -20.43
CA SER A 101 11.91 -7.63 -21.23
C SER A 101 13.03 -8.11 -20.31
N ILE A 102 13.57 -9.30 -20.59
CA ILE A 102 14.79 -9.81 -19.96
C ILE A 102 15.90 -9.72 -21.01
N ALA A 103 16.98 -8.99 -20.70
CA ALA A 103 18.13 -8.87 -21.59
C ALA A 103 18.90 -10.21 -21.73
N PRO A 104 19.64 -10.43 -22.84
CA PRO A 104 20.58 -11.54 -22.91
C PRO A 104 21.68 -11.40 -21.85
N GLY A 105 21.90 -12.46 -21.07
CA GLY A 105 22.80 -12.45 -19.91
C GLY A 105 22.42 -13.58 -18.93
N ASN A 106 23.00 -13.54 -17.73
CA ASN A 106 22.64 -14.44 -16.63
C ASN A 106 21.59 -13.78 -15.72
N CYS A 107 20.51 -14.50 -15.40
CA CYS A 107 19.42 -14.02 -14.54
C CYS A 107 18.53 -15.19 -14.13
N ASP A 108 17.96 -15.14 -12.91
CA ASP A 108 17.02 -16.17 -12.44
C ASP A 108 15.67 -16.06 -13.17
N GLY A 109 15.33 -14.87 -13.70
CA GLY A 109 14.16 -14.63 -14.55
C GLY A 109 13.25 -13.53 -14.00
N LEU A 110 11.94 -13.74 -14.12
CA LEU A 110 10.90 -12.84 -13.60
C LEU A 110 9.78 -13.67 -12.96
N ALA A 111 9.22 -13.26 -11.82
CA ALA A 111 8.07 -13.90 -11.20
C ALA A 111 6.94 -12.90 -10.95
N PHE A 112 5.72 -13.21 -11.40
CA PHE A 112 4.52 -12.56 -10.86
C PHE A 112 4.04 -13.36 -9.64
N VAL A 113 3.79 -12.70 -8.52
CA VAL A 113 3.62 -13.37 -7.22
C VAL A 113 2.41 -12.89 -6.43
N LEU A 114 1.78 -13.82 -5.71
CA LEU A 114 0.91 -13.58 -4.56
C LEU A 114 1.64 -14.06 -3.31
N ILE A 115 1.88 -13.14 -2.37
CA ILE A 115 2.83 -13.27 -1.24
C ILE A 115 2.20 -12.79 0.08
N PRO A 116 2.70 -13.28 1.24
CA PRO A 116 2.12 -12.92 2.53
C PRO A 116 2.47 -11.49 2.94
N ASN A 117 1.61 -10.88 3.76
CA ASN A 117 1.89 -9.60 4.41
C ASN A 117 3.30 -9.58 5.06
N GLY A 118 4.00 -8.46 4.94
CA GLY A 118 5.34 -8.25 5.48
C GLY A 118 6.48 -8.91 4.69
N PHE A 119 6.23 -9.67 3.62
CA PHE A 119 7.29 -10.23 2.74
C PHE A 119 8.34 -9.17 2.33
N HIS A 120 7.88 -7.99 1.92
CA HIS A 120 8.72 -6.88 1.47
C HIS A 120 9.75 -6.39 2.52
N THR A 121 9.48 -6.58 3.83
CA THR A 121 10.41 -6.21 4.92
C THR A 121 11.59 -7.15 5.08
N ARG A 122 11.48 -8.35 4.51
CA ARG A 122 12.49 -9.43 4.53
C ARG A 122 12.96 -9.84 3.13
N PHE A 123 12.56 -9.09 2.10
CA PHE A 123 13.00 -9.31 0.73
C PHE A 123 14.50 -9.01 0.60
N GLN A 124 15.31 -10.06 0.43
CA GLN A 124 16.78 -10.00 0.31
C GLN A 124 17.32 -10.52 -1.03
N GLY A 125 16.44 -10.95 -1.95
CA GLY A 125 16.83 -11.28 -3.33
C GLY A 125 17.65 -12.55 -3.52
N GLN A 126 17.60 -13.51 -2.60
CA GLN A 126 18.42 -14.73 -2.62
C GLN A 126 17.55 -15.99 -2.78
N GLY A 127 18.03 -16.99 -3.51
CA GLY A 127 17.24 -18.19 -3.83
C GLY A 127 16.15 -17.92 -4.88
N SER A 128 15.14 -18.79 -4.97
CA SER A 128 14.04 -18.68 -5.96
C SER A 128 13.23 -17.41 -5.73
N PHE A 129 13.60 -16.30 -6.37
CA PHE A 129 12.99 -14.97 -6.23
C PHE A 129 12.84 -14.46 -4.77
N GLY A 130 13.66 -14.95 -3.83
CA GLY A 130 13.49 -14.69 -2.39
C GLY A 130 12.37 -15.50 -1.70
N LEU A 131 11.66 -16.37 -2.43
CA LEU A 131 10.49 -17.13 -1.99
C LEU A 131 10.83 -18.46 -1.29
N SER A 132 12.08 -18.92 -1.32
CA SER A 132 12.48 -20.23 -0.77
C SER A 132 12.32 -20.37 0.76
N GLY A 133 12.00 -19.28 1.47
CA GLY A 133 11.63 -19.27 2.89
C GLY A 133 10.13 -19.10 3.15
N GLU A 134 9.28 -19.10 2.11
CA GLU A 134 7.84 -18.87 2.22
C GLU A 134 7.05 -20.17 2.31
N ASN A 135 6.43 -20.40 3.47
CA ASN A 135 5.48 -21.51 3.66
C ASN A 135 4.22 -21.38 2.79
N ILE A 136 3.90 -20.18 2.29
CA ILE A 136 2.71 -19.88 1.49
C ILE A 136 3.00 -18.74 0.50
N PHE A 137 2.97 -19.08 -0.77
CA PHE A 137 3.01 -18.15 -1.91
C PHE A 137 2.42 -18.85 -3.14
N LEU A 138 1.97 -18.05 -4.12
CA LEU A 138 1.75 -18.49 -5.50
C LEU A 138 2.70 -17.71 -6.39
N GLY A 139 3.59 -18.40 -7.10
CA GLY A 139 4.44 -17.87 -8.14
C GLY A 139 3.92 -18.24 -9.53
N ILE A 140 4.10 -17.33 -10.48
CA ILE A 140 4.10 -17.62 -11.91
C ILE A 140 5.46 -17.12 -12.42
N GLU A 141 6.41 -18.03 -12.46
CA GLU A 141 7.82 -17.75 -12.78
C GLU A 141 8.06 -17.91 -14.29
N PHE A 142 8.88 -17.02 -14.84
CA PHE A 142 9.32 -16.95 -16.23
C PHE A 142 10.83 -17.18 -16.21
N ASP A 143 11.21 -18.46 -16.08
CA ASP A 143 12.55 -18.90 -15.72
C ASP A 143 13.52 -18.83 -16.92
N THR A 144 14.65 -18.13 -16.69
CA THR A 144 15.78 -17.98 -17.62
C THR A 144 17.06 -18.65 -17.14
N LYS A 145 16.98 -19.46 -16.09
CA LYS A 145 18.06 -20.28 -15.54
C LYS A 145 17.95 -21.71 -16.07
N LYS A 146 19.07 -22.42 -16.12
CA LYS A 146 19.08 -23.87 -16.38
C LYS A 146 19.27 -24.58 -15.06
N ASP A 147 18.23 -25.28 -14.62
CA ASP A 147 18.29 -26.11 -13.41
C ASP A 147 18.85 -27.49 -13.78
N ASP A 148 20.18 -27.59 -13.87
CA ASP A 148 20.91 -28.78 -14.33
C ASP A 148 20.74 -30.00 -13.40
N ASP A 149 20.28 -29.80 -12.15
CA ASP A 149 20.05 -30.86 -11.16
C ASP A 149 18.61 -31.44 -11.20
N LYS A 150 17.66 -30.80 -11.89
CA LYS A 150 16.29 -31.32 -12.03
C LYS A 150 16.22 -32.49 -13.02
N ALA A 151 15.46 -33.53 -12.67
CA ALA A 151 15.40 -34.81 -13.41
C ALA A 151 14.80 -34.75 -14.83
N GLY A 152 14.36 -33.58 -15.28
CA GLY A 152 14.08 -33.29 -16.69
C GLY A 152 15.04 -32.21 -17.19
N ASN A 153 15.69 -32.46 -18.33
CA ASN A 153 16.55 -31.48 -19.01
C ASN A 153 15.71 -30.35 -19.66
N PHE A 154 15.00 -29.60 -18.84
CA PHE A 154 14.30 -28.39 -19.22
C PHE A 154 15.33 -27.32 -19.60
N ASN A 155 15.07 -26.57 -20.66
CA ASN A 155 15.92 -25.45 -21.03
C ASN A 155 15.48 -24.16 -20.31
N ALA A 156 16.42 -23.23 -20.26
CA ALA A 156 16.33 -21.91 -19.63
C ALA A 156 15.39 -20.94 -20.36
N ASN A 157 14.16 -21.39 -20.62
CA ASN A 157 13.13 -20.71 -21.40
C ASN A 157 11.75 -21.35 -21.15
N HIS A 158 11.27 -21.31 -19.91
CA HIS A 158 9.98 -21.91 -19.54
C HIS A 158 9.16 -21.00 -18.63
N VAL A 159 7.87 -21.32 -18.50
CA VAL A 159 6.97 -20.68 -17.53
C VAL A 159 6.44 -21.76 -16.61
N SER A 160 6.36 -21.47 -15.32
CA SER A 160 5.83 -22.37 -14.29
C SER A 160 4.67 -21.74 -13.51
N ILE A 161 3.99 -22.59 -12.74
CA ILE A 161 3.13 -22.20 -11.61
C ILE A 161 3.69 -22.93 -10.40
N ASP A 162 3.98 -22.18 -9.35
CA ASP A 162 4.75 -22.60 -8.18
C ASP A 162 3.95 -22.28 -6.92
N ILE A 163 3.81 -23.25 -6.00
CA ILE A 163 2.91 -23.12 -4.85
C ILE A 163 3.53 -23.82 -3.63
N HIS A 164 3.58 -23.12 -2.48
CA HIS A 164 4.06 -23.65 -1.19
C HIS A 164 5.51 -24.20 -1.15
N GLY A 165 6.32 -24.04 -2.21
CA GLY A 165 7.69 -24.55 -2.20
C GLY A 165 8.37 -24.60 -3.57
N VAL A 166 9.52 -25.26 -3.61
CA VAL A 166 10.55 -25.21 -4.68
C VAL A 166 10.24 -26.09 -5.92
N GLU A 167 9.08 -26.78 -5.95
CA GLU A 167 8.68 -27.63 -7.07
C GLU A 167 7.40 -27.13 -7.75
N SER A 168 7.51 -26.85 -9.05
CA SER A 168 6.42 -26.33 -9.88
C SER A 168 5.30 -27.35 -10.04
N VAL A 169 4.07 -26.97 -9.68
CA VAL A 169 2.87 -27.81 -9.88
C VAL A 169 2.48 -27.94 -11.35
N LYS A 170 2.96 -27.03 -12.22
CA LYS A 170 2.84 -27.11 -13.67
C LYS A 170 3.90 -26.26 -14.37
N LEU A 171 4.40 -26.71 -15.51
CA LEU A 171 5.35 -25.96 -16.35
C LEU A 171 5.00 -26.06 -17.85
N SER A 172 5.47 -25.10 -18.64
CA SER A 172 5.24 -24.99 -20.08
C SER A 172 6.50 -24.49 -20.79
N ASN A 173 6.95 -25.21 -21.82
CA ASN A 173 8.20 -24.92 -22.52
C ASN A 173 7.96 -23.95 -23.71
N LEU A 174 8.47 -22.73 -23.61
CA LEU A 174 8.22 -21.65 -24.57
C LEU A 174 8.88 -21.86 -25.93
N SER A 175 9.87 -22.75 -26.02
CA SER A 175 10.53 -23.13 -27.27
C SER A 175 9.54 -23.73 -28.27
N SER A 176 8.50 -24.43 -27.77
CA SER A 176 7.40 -24.96 -28.59
C SER A 176 6.49 -23.88 -29.20
N LEU A 177 6.55 -22.66 -28.67
CA LEU A 177 5.75 -21.51 -29.07
C LEU A 177 6.56 -20.46 -29.87
N ASN A 178 7.84 -20.73 -30.13
CA ASN A 178 8.79 -19.77 -30.72
C ASN A 178 8.92 -18.45 -29.91
N LEU A 179 8.81 -18.55 -28.59
CA LEU A 179 9.06 -17.44 -27.65
C LEU A 179 10.38 -17.70 -26.90
N VAL A 180 11.16 -16.64 -26.65
CA VAL A 180 12.44 -16.69 -25.93
C VAL A 180 12.49 -15.53 -24.92
N LEU A 181 12.50 -15.86 -23.63
CA LEU A 181 12.40 -14.89 -22.53
C LEU A 181 13.56 -13.89 -22.49
N ASN A 182 14.80 -14.38 -22.44
CA ASN A 182 16.02 -13.54 -22.37
C ASN A 182 16.48 -13.00 -23.73
N SER A 183 15.56 -12.81 -24.68
CA SER A 183 15.88 -12.31 -26.03
C SER A 183 16.01 -10.78 -26.13
N GLY A 184 15.79 -10.04 -25.03
CA GLY A 184 15.73 -8.57 -25.00
C GLY A 184 14.45 -7.98 -25.61
N ASN A 185 13.63 -8.76 -26.30
CA ASN A 185 12.35 -8.30 -26.84
C ASN A 185 11.33 -8.09 -25.71
N VAL A 186 10.40 -7.15 -25.91
CA VAL A 186 9.27 -6.97 -24.98
C VAL A 186 8.22 -8.05 -25.21
N LEU A 187 7.94 -8.81 -24.16
CA LEU A 187 6.86 -9.79 -24.10
C LEU A 187 5.69 -9.22 -23.29
N LYS A 188 4.48 -9.70 -23.54
CA LYS A 188 3.28 -9.34 -22.77
C LYS A 188 2.62 -10.59 -22.20
N SER A 189 2.36 -10.53 -20.90
CA SER A 189 1.75 -11.58 -20.09
C SER A 189 0.34 -11.17 -19.64
N TRP A 190 -0.54 -12.16 -19.54
CA TRP A 190 -1.81 -12.05 -18.82
C TRP A 190 -1.93 -13.23 -17.85
N VAL A 191 -2.29 -12.94 -16.60
CA VAL A 191 -2.68 -13.98 -15.63
C VAL A 191 -4.10 -13.69 -15.18
N ASP A 192 -5.00 -14.64 -15.43
CA ASP A 192 -6.41 -14.58 -15.09
C ASP A 192 -6.73 -15.64 -14.04
N TYR A 193 -7.44 -15.27 -12.96
CA TYR A 193 -7.99 -16.20 -11.98
C TYR A 193 -9.50 -16.02 -11.92
N ASP A 194 -10.26 -17.06 -12.26
CA ASP A 194 -11.69 -17.14 -11.98
C ASP A 194 -11.94 -17.91 -10.68
N SER A 195 -12.52 -17.24 -9.68
CA SER A 195 -12.87 -17.85 -8.40
C SER A 195 -14.04 -18.84 -8.51
N SER A 196 -14.88 -18.74 -9.54
CA SER A 196 -16.06 -19.58 -9.73
C SER A 196 -15.69 -20.99 -10.18
N SER A 197 -14.78 -21.10 -11.15
CA SER A 197 -14.19 -22.37 -11.62
C SER A 197 -12.85 -22.72 -10.93
N LYS A 198 -12.40 -21.88 -9.98
CA LYS A 198 -11.13 -22.00 -9.26
C LYS A 198 -9.94 -22.15 -10.22
N LEU A 199 -9.95 -21.41 -11.33
CA LEU A 199 -9.10 -21.66 -12.50
C LEU A 199 -8.15 -20.50 -12.75
N LEU A 200 -6.86 -20.74 -12.52
CA LEU A 200 -5.76 -19.87 -12.90
C LEU A 200 -5.35 -20.16 -14.35
N GLN A 201 -5.16 -19.13 -15.16
CA GLN A 201 -4.70 -19.21 -16.55
C GLN A 201 -3.58 -18.21 -16.82
N VAL A 202 -2.50 -18.64 -17.47
CA VAL A 202 -1.39 -17.78 -17.90
C VAL A 202 -1.32 -17.73 -19.43
N ARG A 203 -1.13 -16.55 -20.00
CA ARG A 203 -0.96 -16.29 -21.43
C ARG A 203 0.30 -15.47 -21.64
N LEU A 204 1.06 -15.74 -22.70
CA LEU A 204 2.26 -14.98 -23.06
C LEU A 204 2.30 -14.79 -24.58
N SER A 205 2.67 -13.60 -25.04
CA SER A 205 2.93 -13.26 -26.45
C SER A 205 4.05 -12.23 -26.55
N LYS A 206 4.46 -11.86 -27.78
CA LYS A 206 5.23 -10.62 -28.00
C LYS A 206 4.31 -9.40 -27.79
N LEU A 207 4.90 -8.22 -27.60
CA LEU A 207 4.17 -6.97 -27.33
C LEU A 207 3.12 -6.63 -28.40
N ASP A 208 3.47 -6.75 -29.68
CA ASP A 208 2.60 -6.41 -30.83
C ASP A 208 1.60 -7.52 -31.21
N GLU A 209 1.60 -8.64 -30.50
CA GLU A 209 0.72 -9.78 -30.77
C GLU A 209 -0.57 -9.71 -29.94
N ASN A 210 -1.70 -10.08 -30.53
CA ASN A 210 -2.97 -10.15 -29.83
C ASN A 210 -2.93 -11.20 -28.70
N ARG A 211 -3.58 -10.88 -27.57
CA ARG A 211 -3.75 -11.79 -26.41
C ARG A 211 -4.17 -13.20 -26.87
N PRO A 212 -3.38 -14.26 -26.60
CA PRO A 212 -3.71 -15.62 -27.00
C PRO A 212 -5.06 -16.10 -26.43
N LEU A 213 -5.87 -16.73 -27.28
CA LEU A 213 -7.13 -17.38 -26.87
C LEU A 213 -6.84 -18.51 -25.87
N ASN A 214 -6.00 -19.45 -26.29
CA ASN A 214 -5.54 -20.57 -25.47
C ASN A 214 -4.44 -20.09 -24.50
N PRO A 215 -4.51 -20.43 -23.21
CA PRO A 215 -3.45 -20.13 -22.27
C PRO A 215 -2.27 -21.12 -22.41
N ILE A 216 -1.06 -20.66 -22.09
CA ILE A 216 0.16 -21.49 -22.08
C ILE A 216 0.22 -22.40 -20.85
N LEU A 217 -0.46 -22.01 -19.77
CA LEU A 217 -0.69 -22.78 -18.55
C LEU A 217 -2.12 -22.56 -18.05
N ALA A 218 -2.72 -23.62 -17.55
CA ALA A 218 -4.01 -23.57 -16.84
C ALA A 218 -3.96 -24.55 -15.67
N TYR A 219 -4.36 -24.12 -14.48
CA TYR A 219 -4.27 -24.89 -13.23
C TYR A 219 -5.45 -24.58 -12.31
N HIS A 220 -6.02 -25.60 -11.66
CA HIS A 220 -7.10 -25.43 -10.71
C HIS A 220 -6.54 -25.28 -9.29
N ILE A 221 -6.85 -24.17 -8.63
CA ILE A 221 -6.35 -23.78 -7.31
C ILE A 221 -7.45 -23.02 -6.58
N ASP A 222 -7.72 -23.35 -5.32
CA ASP A 222 -8.57 -22.52 -4.47
C ASP A 222 -7.71 -21.54 -3.66
N LEU A 223 -7.68 -20.28 -4.09
CA LEU A 223 -6.95 -19.25 -3.36
C LEU A 223 -7.58 -18.91 -2.00
N VAL A 224 -8.90 -19.09 -1.83
CA VAL A 224 -9.58 -18.83 -0.56
C VAL A 224 -9.34 -19.96 0.44
N GLU A 225 -9.26 -21.22 -0.02
CA GLU A 225 -8.84 -22.35 0.82
C GLU A 225 -7.36 -22.22 1.23
N MET A 226 -6.49 -21.83 0.27
CA MET A 226 -5.05 -21.63 0.49
C MET A 226 -4.75 -20.51 1.50
N TRP A 227 -5.33 -19.33 1.33
CA TRP A 227 -5.00 -18.14 2.13
C TRP A 227 -5.99 -17.86 3.28
N GLY A 228 -7.21 -18.39 3.22
CA GLY A 228 -8.27 -18.07 4.18
C GLY A 228 -8.58 -16.57 4.22
N ASN A 229 -8.42 -15.98 5.40
CA ASN A 229 -8.69 -14.56 5.66
C ASN A 229 -7.42 -13.69 5.78
N HIS A 230 -6.25 -14.19 5.37
CA HIS A 230 -4.99 -13.44 5.45
C HIS A 230 -4.89 -12.38 4.34
N ASP A 231 -4.21 -11.27 4.64
CA ASP A 231 -3.90 -10.23 3.65
C ASP A 231 -2.81 -10.72 2.68
N VAL A 232 -3.20 -10.87 1.41
CA VAL A 232 -2.30 -11.26 0.31
C VAL A 232 -1.82 -10.01 -0.41
N PHE A 233 -0.52 -9.91 -0.66
CA PHE A 233 0.05 -8.85 -1.46
C PHE A 233 0.42 -9.38 -2.85
N VAL A 234 0.31 -8.53 -3.86
CA VAL A 234 0.60 -8.88 -5.25
C VAL A 234 1.84 -8.11 -5.70
N GLY A 235 2.76 -8.79 -6.38
CA GLY A 235 3.99 -8.19 -6.85
C GLY A 235 4.55 -8.79 -8.13
N ILE A 236 5.59 -8.15 -8.65
CA ILE A 236 6.48 -8.66 -9.69
C ILE A 236 7.91 -8.59 -9.16
N ILE A 237 8.60 -9.72 -9.14
CA ILE A 237 9.96 -9.90 -8.59
C ILE A 237 10.92 -10.34 -9.68
N SER A 238 12.18 -9.90 -9.61
CA SER A 238 13.29 -10.53 -10.34
C SER A 238 14.54 -10.57 -9.46
N THR A 239 15.36 -11.60 -9.64
CA THR A 239 16.66 -11.78 -8.97
C THR A 239 17.74 -12.17 -9.96
N THR A 240 18.98 -11.86 -9.64
CA THR A 240 20.17 -12.46 -10.26
C THR A 240 21.19 -12.76 -9.18
N SER A 241 21.39 -14.06 -8.93
CA SER A 241 22.11 -14.56 -7.76
C SER A 241 23.61 -14.88 -7.96
N ASP A 242 24.13 -14.81 -9.19
CA ASP A 242 25.42 -15.43 -9.56
C ASP A 242 26.54 -14.43 -9.91
N GLU A 243 27.37 -14.13 -8.91
CA GLU A 243 28.56 -13.28 -9.01
C GLU A 243 29.67 -13.84 -9.93
N SER A 244 29.64 -15.12 -10.33
CA SER A 244 30.65 -15.68 -11.23
C SER A 244 30.51 -15.19 -12.67
N SER A 245 29.33 -14.68 -13.02
CA SER A 245 29.01 -14.18 -14.36
C SER A 245 29.34 -12.69 -14.52
N GLN A 246 30.18 -12.36 -15.51
CA GLN A 246 30.60 -10.97 -15.78
C GLN A 246 29.49 -10.10 -16.43
N ILE A 247 28.33 -10.68 -16.78
CA ILE A 247 27.20 -10.02 -17.43
C ILE A 247 25.89 -10.55 -16.85
N SER A 248 25.28 -9.77 -15.96
CA SER A 248 23.93 -10.01 -15.44
C SER A 248 22.89 -9.36 -16.36
N SER A 249 21.74 -9.99 -16.56
CA SER A 249 20.66 -9.39 -17.35
C SER A 249 19.96 -8.26 -16.60
N ASN A 250 19.76 -7.14 -17.29
CA ASN A 250 18.70 -6.21 -16.90
C ASN A 250 17.34 -6.87 -17.15
N VAL A 251 16.46 -6.76 -16.16
CA VAL A 251 15.05 -7.12 -16.26
C VAL A 251 14.23 -5.86 -16.06
N ASN A 252 13.40 -5.51 -17.04
CA ASN A 252 12.61 -4.28 -17.06
C ASN A 252 11.13 -4.61 -17.23
N VAL A 253 10.26 -3.94 -16.48
CA VAL A 253 8.80 -3.96 -16.64
C VAL A 253 8.39 -2.66 -17.33
N HIS A 254 7.66 -2.76 -18.44
CA HIS A 254 7.24 -1.62 -19.28
C HIS A 254 5.81 -1.15 -19.00
N SER A 255 4.99 -2.04 -18.43
CA SER A 255 3.62 -1.76 -17.99
C SER A 255 3.17 -2.81 -17.00
N TRP A 256 2.36 -2.46 -15.99
CA TRP A 256 1.67 -3.44 -15.16
C TRP A 256 0.32 -2.92 -14.64
N ARG A 257 -0.74 -3.70 -14.84
CA ARG A 257 -2.10 -3.41 -14.36
C ARG A 257 -2.73 -4.65 -13.73
N PHE A 258 -3.38 -4.49 -12.59
CA PHE A 258 -4.03 -5.54 -11.80
C PHE A 258 -5.48 -5.18 -11.48
N ARG A 259 -6.43 -6.05 -11.85
CA ARG A 259 -7.87 -5.78 -11.69
C ARG A 259 -8.54 -6.88 -10.88
N VAL A 260 -9.18 -6.50 -9.78
CA VAL A 260 -10.11 -7.35 -9.03
C VAL A 260 -11.48 -7.30 -9.69
N ASN A 261 -12.02 -8.46 -10.05
CA ASN A 261 -13.32 -8.63 -10.67
C ASN A 261 -14.25 -9.35 -9.68
N VAL A 262 -15.20 -8.61 -9.09
CA VAL A 262 -16.22 -9.19 -8.20
C VAL A 262 -17.29 -9.86 -9.07
N VAL A 263 -17.41 -11.18 -8.99
CA VAL A 263 -18.49 -11.94 -9.63
C VAL A 263 -19.73 -11.88 -8.72
N PRO A 264 -20.81 -11.16 -9.08
CA PRO A 264 -21.98 -11.08 -8.22
C PRO A 264 -22.75 -12.39 -8.28
N SER A 265 -23.13 -12.95 -7.13
CA SER A 265 -23.88 -14.21 -7.03
C SER A 265 -25.16 -14.27 -7.86
N TRP A 266 -25.74 -13.11 -8.20
CA TRP A 266 -26.93 -12.95 -9.04
C TRP A 266 -26.69 -13.18 -10.54
N MET A 267 -25.43 -13.29 -11.00
CA MET A 267 -25.11 -13.61 -12.40
C MET A 267 -25.20 -15.12 -12.70
N HIS A 268 -25.31 -15.97 -11.69
CA HIS A 268 -25.74 -17.36 -11.91
C HIS A 268 -27.24 -17.35 -12.24
N SER A 269 -27.56 -17.50 -13.52
CA SER A 269 -28.94 -17.77 -13.95
C SER A 269 -29.43 -19.05 -13.25
N LEU A 270 -30.44 -18.92 -12.39
CA LEU A 270 -31.20 -20.07 -11.90
C LEU A 270 -31.66 -20.90 -13.11
N PRO A 271 -31.59 -22.24 -13.05
CA PRO A 271 -32.08 -23.08 -14.15
C PRO A 271 -33.56 -22.76 -14.38
N ALA A 272 -33.88 -22.31 -15.59
CA ALA A 272 -35.24 -21.87 -15.92
C ALA A 272 -36.22 -23.04 -15.77
N ASP A 273 -37.13 -22.97 -14.79
CA ASP A 273 -38.11 -24.03 -14.55
C ASP A 273 -39.13 -24.05 -15.71
N PRO A 274 -39.16 -25.09 -16.55
CA PRO A 274 -40.08 -25.17 -17.68
C PRO A 274 -41.55 -25.28 -17.25
N ARG A 275 -41.84 -25.59 -15.97
CA ARG A 275 -43.21 -25.67 -15.45
C ARG A 275 -43.87 -24.31 -15.30
N SER A 276 -43.07 -23.26 -15.07
CA SER A 276 -43.55 -21.87 -14.92
C SER A 276 -44.30 -21.31 -16.14
N TYR A 277 -44.14 -21.93 -17.31
CA TYR A 277 -44.79 -21.53 -18.56
C TYR A 277 -46.18 -22.14 -18.78
N MET A 278 -46.61 -23.11 -17.95
CA MET A 278 -47.90 -23.79 -18.10
C MET A 278 -49.03 -23.18 -17.24
N ASP A 279 -48.68 -22.39 -16.21
CA ASP A 279 -49.62 -21.92 -15.18
C ASP A 279 -50.10 -20.47 -15.39
N ASN A 280 -49.48 -19.72 -16.31
CA ASN A 280 -49.80 -18.30 -16.58
C ASN A 280 -50.97 -18.11 -17.55
N LYS A 281 -52.12 -18.69 -17.22
CA LYS A 281 -53.44 -18.20 -17.65
C LYS A 281 -54.37 -18.20 -16.43
N ASP A 282 -55.18 -17.14 -16.35
CA ASP A 282 -56.22 -16.94 -15.35
C ASP A 282 -55.73 -16.67 -13.92
N SER A 283 -54.86 -15.67 -13.75
CA SER A 283 -54.80 -14.86 -12.51
C SER A 283 -54.15 -13.48 -12.71
N GLU A 284 -54.97 -12.46 -12.98
CA GLU A 284 -54.62 -11.09 -12.58
C GLU A 284 -54.98 -10.92 -11.10
N GLU A 285 -53.99 -10.84 -10.20
CA GLU A 285 -54.18 -10.12 -8.95
C GLU A 285 -52.86 -9.54 -8.37
N THR A 286 -53.03 -8.52 -7.54
CA THR A 286 -52.00 -7.57 -7.07
C THR A 286 -50.78 -8.19 -6.39
N ARG A 287 -49.58 -7.84 -6.88
CA ARG A 287 -48.32 -7.94 -6.10
C ARG A 287 -48.08 -6.68 -5.26
N GLU A 288 -48.54 -6.70 -4.00
CA GLU A 288 -47.95 -5.87 -2.94
C GLU A 288 -47.04 -6.75 -2.06
N GLU A 289 -45.71 -6.59 -2.17
CA GLU A 289 -44.78 -7.13 -1.18
C GLU A 289 -44.25 -6.03 -0.25
N LYS A 290 -44.23 -6.33 1.05
CA LYS A 290 -44.12 -5.34 2.13
C LYS A 290 -42.67 -4.91 2.39
N GLY A 291 -42.24 -3.85 1.71
CA GLY A 291 -41.09 -3.07 2.14
C GLY A 291 -41.30 -2.53 3.56
N LYS A 292 -40.44 -2.93 4.51
CA LYS A 292 -40.52 -2.48 5.91
C LYS A 292 -40.22 -0.98 6.00
N PHE A 293 -41.25 -0.17 6.24
CA PHE A 293 -41.10 1.27 6.50
C PHE A 293 -40.29 1.51 7.78
N CYS A 294 -38.99 1.77 7.62
CA CYS A 294 -38.11 2.15 8.73
C CYS A 294 -38.37 3.63 9.08
N ALA A 295 -38.81 3.90 10.31
CA ALA A 295 -39.17 5.26 10.74
C ALA A 295 -37.97 6.18 11.03
N LEU A 296 -36.77 5.62 11.24
CA LEU A 296 -35.55 6.37 11.58
C LEU A 296 -35.23 7.56 10.66
N PRO A 297 -35.17 7.43 9.31
CA PRO A 297 -34.80 8.55 8.43
C PRO A 297 -35.82 9.70 8.44
N ILE A 298 -37.10 9.44 8.77
CA ILE A 298 -38.12 10.48 8.91
C ILE A 298 -37.92 11.23 10.23
N LEU A 299 -37.72 10.49 11.33
CA LEU A 299 -37.45 11.06 12.66
C LEU A 299 -36.15 11.89 12.66
N ALA A 300 -35.09 11.41 12.03
CA ALA A 300 -33.81 12.13 11.93
C ALA A 300 -33.96 13.47 11.19
N ARG A 301 -34.74 13.50 10.09
CA ARG A 301 -35.04 14.74 9.35
C ARG A 301 -35.83 15.75 10.19
N LEU A 302 -36.81 15.29 10.98
CA LEU A 302 -37.57 16.14 11.88
C LEU A 302 -36.70 16.76 13.00
N ILE A 303 -35.83 15.96 13.62
CA ILE A 303 -34.89 16.43 14.65
C ILE A 303 -33.93 17.47 14.06
N PHE A 304 -33.34 17.19 12.89
CA PHE A 304 -32.41 18.11 12.23
C PHE A 304 -33.06 19.44 11.86
N ALA A 305 -34.23 19.40 11.21
CA ALA A 305 -34.98 20.60 10.84
C ALA A 305 -35.36 21.46 12.06
N THR A 306 -35.80 20.82 13.16
CA THR A 306 -36.16 21.52 14.41
C THR A 306 -34.93 22.17 15.05
N GLY A 307 -33.79 21.47 15.09
CA GLY A 307 -32.54 22.00 15.63
C GLY A 307 -32.01 23.20 14.84
N CYS A 308 -32.01 23.13 13.51
CA CYS A 308 -31.63 24.25 12.65
C CYS A 308 -32.56 25.47 12.82
N GLY A 309 -33.88 25.24 12.90
CA GLY A 309 -34.85 26.32 13.15
C GLY A 309 -34.65 27.02 14.49
N ALA A 310 -34.40 26.25 15.56
CA ALA A 310 -34.12 26.78 16.89
C ALA A 310 -32.82 27.61 16.92
N LEU A 311 -31.74 27.12 16.30
CA LEU A 311 -30.48 27.85 16.17
C LEU A 311 -30.64 29.17 15.42
N PHE A 312 -31.38 29.18 14.30
CA PHE A 312 -31.61 30.38 13.51
C PHE A 312 -32.42 31.44 14.29
N ALA A 313 -33.45 31.01 15.04
CA ALA A 313 -34.20 31.90 15.92
C ALA A 313 -33.32 32.48 17.04
N PHE A 314 -32.44 31.68 17.64
CA PHE A 314 -31.53 32.14 18.70
C PHE A 314 -30.50 33.17 18.18
N MET A 315 -29.96 32.95 16.97
CA MET A 315 -29.07 33.92 16.29
C MET A 315 -29.78 35.24 15.99
N MET A 316 -31.05 35.20 15.54
CA MET A 316 -31.86 36.41 15.33
C MET A 316 -32.12 37.18 16.62
N LEU A 317 -32.44 36.50 17.73
CA LEU A 317 -32.62 37.13 19.04
C LEU A 317 -31.32 37.74 19.57
N PHE A 318 -30.18 37.08 19.37
CA PHE A 318 -28.87 37.60 19.76
C PHE A 318 -28.48 38.84 18.95
N MET A 319 -28.73 38.82 17.64
CA MET A 319 -28.56 40.00 16.77
C MET A 319 -29.48 41.16 17.19
N TRP A 320 -30.76 40.89 17.49
CA TRP A 320 -31.70 41.90 18.00
C TRP A 320 -31.14 42.54 19.29
N ALA A 321 -30.66 41.75 20.24
CA ALA A 321 -30.09 42.26 21.50
C ALA A 321 -28.86 43.16 21.27
N ILE A 322 -28.00 42.84 20.30
CA ILE A 322 -26.87 43.68 19.90
C ILE A 322 -27.33 45.01 19.29
N PHE A 323 -28.37 45.00 18.44
CA PHE A 323 -28.91 46.23 17.86
C PHE A 323 -29.61 47.12 18.91
N VAL A 324 -30.42 46.55 19.79
CA VAL A 324 -31.10 47.31 20.86
C VAL A 324 -30.08 47.91 21.84
N SER A 325 -29.10 47.14 22.29
CA SER A 325 -28.06 47.65 23.21
C SER A 325 -27.19 48.75 22.58
N ARG A 326 -26.99 48.73 21.26
CA ARG A 326 -26.37 49.85 20.51
C ARG A 326 -27.23 51.11 20.43
N HIS A 327 -28.56 50.99 20.50
CA HIS A 327 -29.48 52.13 20.48
C HIS A 327 -29.83 52.68 21.88
N THR A 328 -29.49 51.99 22.97
CA THR A 328 -29.68 52.46 24.36
C THR A 328 -28.55 53.36 24.90
N VAL A 329 -27.74 53.97 24.04
CA VAL A 329 -26.76 55.00 24.45
C VAL A 329 -27.49 56.33 24.66
N PHE A 330 -27.89 56.60 25.89
CA PHE A 330 -28.48 57.90 26.27
C PHE A 330 -27.45 59.03 26.06
N PRO A 331 -27.82 60.16 25.43
CA PRO A 331 -26.95 61.32 25.35
C PRO A 331 -26.74 61.92 26.74
N VAL A 332 -25.48 62.03 27.16
CA VAL A 332 -25.11 62.73 28.40
C VAL A 332 -25.53 64.19 28.29
N LYS A 333 -26.47 64.63 29.14
CA LYS A 333 -26.82 66.04 29.25
C LYS A 333 -25.66 66.83 29.82
N TYR A 334 -24.93 67.53 28.96
CA TYR A 334 -24.01 68.58 29.38
C TYR A 334 -24.83 69.76 29.90
N GLN A 335 -24.63 70.15 31.16
CA GLN A 335 -25.33 71.27 31.79
C GLN A 335 -24.32 72.38 32.10
N PRO A 336 -24.33 73.51 31.39
CA PRO A 336 -23.41 74.61 31.65
C PRO A 336 -23.85 75.38 32.90
N SER A 337 -23.08 75.30 33.97
CA SER A 337 -23.23 76.18 35.14
C SER A 337 -22.61 77.54 34.84
N HIS A 338 -23.43 78.57 34.73
CA HIS A 338 -22.97 79.95 34.77
C HIS A 338 -22.41 80.28 36.17
N GLU A 339 -21.41 81.16 36.25
CA GLU A 339 -20.76 81.53 37.52
C GLU A 339 -21.67 82.34 38.44
N ASP A 340 -21.37 82.33 39.74
CA ASP A 340 -21.70 83.43 40.64
C ASP A 340 -20.59 83.60 41.70
N PHE A 341 -20.25 84.84 42.06
CA PHE A 341 -19.04 85.18 42.82
C PHE A 341 -19.30 85.38 44.32
N ARG A 342 -18.33 85.00 45.17
CA ARG A 342 -18.10 85.69 46.44
C ARG A 342 -16.68 85.52 46.98
N TYR A 343 -16.10 86.61 47.46
CA TYR A 343 -14.80 86.65 48.16
C TYR A 343 -15.02 86.93 49.64
N GLU A 344 -14.17 86.36 50.52
CA GLU A 344 -13.93 86.94 51.84
C GLU A 344 -12.46 86.74 52.26
N LYS A 345 -12.08 87.33 53.41
CA LYS A 345 -10.76 87.96 53.62
C LYS A 345 -9.96 87.30 54.73
N VAL A 346 -8.68 87.04 54.47
CA VAL A 346 -7.71 86.60 55.49
C VAL A 346 -6.98 87.83 56.07
N ASN A 347 -6.97 87.96 57.39
CA ASN A 347 -6.03 88.81 58.12
C ASN A 347 -4.93 87.92 58.73
N VAL A 348 -3.69 88.38 58.72
CA VAL A 348 -2.54 87.70 59.34
C VAL A 348 -2.20 88.40 60.66
N VAL A 349 -1.86 87.62 61.68
CA VAL A 349 -1.23 88.09 62.92
C VAL A 349 0.18 87.49 62.99
N VAL A 350 1.15 88.28 63.44
CA VAL A 350 2.58 87.91 63.53
C VAL A 350 3.07 88.20 64.94
N GLU A 351 3.84 87.29 65.54
CA GLU A 351 4.60 87.54 66.76
C GLU A 351 6.07 87.04 66.69
N LYS A 352 6.85 87.55 67.66
CA LYS A 352 8.30 87.67 67.81
C LYS A 352 8.61 87.51 69.31
N GLU A 353 9.77 87.10 69.84
CA GLU A 353 11.12 86.74 69.35
C GLU A 353 11.85 86.02 70.54
N ASP A 354 13.08 85.49 70.54
CA ASP A 354 14.21 85.44 69.58
C ASP A 354 15.15 84.24 69.94
N GLN A 355 16.18 84.02 69.12
CA GLN A 355 17.57 83.73 69.53
C GLN A 355 18.08 82.32 69.90
N CYS A 356 19.42 82.25 69.76
CA CYS A 356 20.40 81.24 70.18
C CYS A 356 20.42 79.89 69.44
N ASN A 357 21.42 79.65 68.57
CA ASN A 357 22.85 79.33 68.85
C ASN A 357 23.06 77.85 69.26
N LYS A 358 24.12 77.15 68.85
CA LYS A 358 25.41 77.56 68.24
C LYS A 358 26.06 76.38 67.49
N PHE A 359 26.91 76.69 66.51
CA PHE A 359 27.93 75.83 65.85
C PHE A 359 27.51 74.39 65.46
#